data_AF-A0A929XGK4-F1
#
_entry.id   AF-A0A929XGK4-F1
#
_cell.length_a   1.000
_cell.length_b   1.000
_cell.length_c   1.000
_cell.angle_alpha   90.00
_cell.angle_beta   90.00
_cell.angle_gamma   90.00
#
_symmetry.space_group_name_H-M   'P 1'
#
loop_
_entity.id
_entity.type
_entity.pdbx_description
1 polymer ?
#
loop_
_entity_poly.entity_id
_entity_poly.type
_entity_poly.pdbx_seq_one_letter_code
_entity_poly.pdbx_strand_id
1 'polypeptide(L)'
;MTVIEELRKRGLIEQIIFEEDLTERLEKEKITFYLGIDPTADSLHVGHLVSINVARILQKYGHKPLILVGGATGGIGDPSR
;
A
#
# COMPACT_ATOMS: atom_id res chain seq x y z
N MET A 1 -8.53 -12.76 -12.75
CA MET A 1 -7.32 -12.49 -11.97
C MET A 1 -7.67 -11.49 -10.89
N THR A 2 -7.57 -11.89 -9.62
CA THR A 2 -7.86 -11.05 -8.44
C THR A 2 -6.68 -10.10 -8.18
N VAL A 3 -6.89 -9.07 -7.35
CA VAL A 3 -5.81 -8.14 -7.00
C VAL A 3 -4.70 -8.85 -6.22
N ILE A 4 -5.06 -9.78 -5.33
CA ILE A 4 -4.10 -10.60 -4.57
C ILE A 4 -3.29 -11.51 -5.50
N GLU A 5 -3.93 -12.14 -6.49
CA GLU A 5 -3.23 -12.94 -7.51
C GLU A 5 -2.24 -12.11 -8.32
N GLU A 6 -2.61 -10.88 -8.74
CA GLU A 6 -1.71 -10.00 -9.47
C GLU A 6 -0.49 -9.61 -8.62
N LEU A 7 -0.71 -9.19 -7.38
CA LEU A 7 0.35 -8.78 -6.47
C LEU A 7 1.29 -9.96 -6.15
N ARG A 8 0.75 -11.16 -5.93
CA ARG A 8 1.52 -12.39 -5.69
C ARG A 8 2.36 -12.76 -6.90
N LYS A 9 1.78 -12.77 -8.11
CA LYS A 9 2.49 -13.06 -9.36
C LYS A 9 3.65 -12.10 -9.62
N ARG A 10 3.53 -10.84 -9.17
CA ARG A 10 4.56 -9.81 -9.29
C ARG A 10 5.59 -9.83 -8.15
N GLY A 11 5.42 -10.69 -7.14
CA GLY A 11 6.30 -10.73 -5.96
C GLY A 11 6.19 -9.49 -5.07
N LEU A 12 5.01 -8.87 -5.00
CA LEU A 12 4.76 -7.62 -4.26
C LEU A 12 4.10 -7.84 -2.89
N ILE A 13 4.04 -9.08 -2.41
CA ILE A 13 3.48 -9.44 -1.10
C ILE A 13 4.60 -10.07 -0.29
N GLU A 14 4.95 -9.43 0.83
CA GLU A 14 5.80 -10.01 1.86
C GLU A 14 4.95 -10.73 2.92
N GLN A 15 3.92 -10.05 3.43
CA GLN A 15 3.04 -10.58 4.47
C GLN A 15 1.61 -10.06 4.29
N ILE A 16 0.63 -10.91 4.61
CA ILE A 16 -0.79 -10.56 4.75
C ILE A 16 -1.27 -11.11 6.08
N ILE A 17 -2.04 -10.29 6.82
CA ILE A 17 -2.73 -10.73 8.04
C ILE A 17 -4.14 -11.14 7.64
N PHE A 18 -4.57 -12.34 8.05
CA PHE A 18 -5.88 -12.93 7.71
C PHE A 18 -6.17 -12.92 6.20
N GLU A 19 -5.34 -13.64 5.43
CA GLU A 19 -5.39 -13.61 3.96
C GLU A 19 -6.74 -14.03 3.38
N GLU A 20 -7.36 -15.06 3.95
CA GLU A 20 -8.66 -15.57 3.51
C GLU A 20 -9.74 -14.48 3.61
N ASP A 21 -9.87 -13.85 4.78
CA ASP A 21 -10.83 -12.77 5.04
C ASP A 21 -10.57 -11.55 4.15
N LEU A 22 -9.29 -11.15 3.99
CA LEU A 22 -8.93 -10.01 3.15
C LEU A 22 -9.27 -10.29 1.68
N THR A 23 -8.99 -11.50 1.20
CA THR A 23 -9.26 -11.89 -0.19
C THR A 23 -10.76 -11.88 -0.48
N GLU A 24 -11.57 -12.49 0.39
CA GLU A 24 -13.03 -12.47 0.26
C GLU A 24 -13.55 -11.03 0.23
N ARG A 25 -13.06 -10.18 1.14
CA ARG A 25 -13.50 -8.79 1.23
C ARG A 25 -13.12 -7.97 0.00
N LEU A 26 -11.90 -8.13 -0.52
CA LEU A 26 -11.43 -7.42 -1.72
C LEU A 26 -12.21 -7.83 -2.98
N GLU A 27 -12.71 -9.06 -3.03
CA GLU A 27 -13.56 -9.54 -4.13
C GLU A 27 -15.00 -9.07 -4.00
N LYS A 28 -15.53 -9.03 -2.77
CA LYS A 28 -16.91 -8.65 -2.49
C LYS A 28 -17.17 -7.15 -2.61
N GLU A 29 -16.22 -6.30 -2.21
CA GLU A 29 -16.42 -4.85 -2.15
C GLU A 29 -15.18 -4.02 -2.49
N LYS A 30 -15.42 -2.76 -2.87
CA LYS A 30 -14.37 -1.77 -3.08
C LYS A 30 -14.02 -1.09 -1.77
N ILE A 31 -12.98 -1.60 -1.12
CA ILE A 31 -12.51 -1.04 0.14
C ILE A 31 -11.71 0.26 -0.04
N THR A 32 -11.65 1.05 1.03
CA THR A 32 -10.70 2.15 1.19
C THR A 32 -9.48 1.65 1.97
N PHE A 33 -8.28 2.03 1.54
CA PHE A 33 -7.02 1.66 2.17
C PHE A 33 -6.11 2.89 2.26
N TYR A 34 -5.02 2.82 3.04
CA TYR A 34 -4.05 3.91 3.13
C TYR A 34 -2.62 3.44 2.87
N LEU A 35 -1.78 4.37 2.41
CA LEU A 35 -0.32 4.25 2.33
C LEU A 35 0.29 5.48 3.00
N GLY A 36 1.02 5.28 4.09
CA GLY A 36 1.75 6.35 4.78
C GLY A 36 3.11 6.61 4.14
N ILE A 37 3.47 7.88 3.97
CA ILE A 37 4.79 8.33 3.51
C ILE A 37 5.22 9.54 4.34
N ASP A 38 6.34 9.42 5.05
CA ASP A 38 6.92 10.52 5.82
C ASP A 38 7.84 11.38 4.93
N PRO A 39 7.76 12.73 5.02
CA PRO A 39 8.61 13.63 4.25
C PRO A 39 10.01 13.72 4.87
N THR A 40 10.82 12.68 4.70
CA THR A 40 12.20 12.61 5.23
C THR A 40 13.24 13.31 4.35
N ALA A 41 12.84 13.70 3.13
CA ALA A 41 13.63 14.47 2.17
C ALA A 41 12.71 15.39 1.35
N ASP A 42 13.31 16.25 0.52
CA ASP A 42 12.60 17.17 -0.39
C ASP A 42 11.90 16.45 -1.57
N SER A 43 12.27 15.19 -1.82
CA SER A 43 11.71 14.39 -2.91
C SER A 43 11.66 12.89 -2.56
N LEU A 44 10.74 12.18 -3.19
CA LEU A 44 10.69 10.72 -3.15
C LEU A 44 11.74 10.13 -4.10
N HIS A 45 12.42 9.08 -3.65
CA HIS A 45 13.31 8.28 -4.49
C HIS A 45 12.71 6.91 -4.85
N VAL A 46 13.42 6.13 -5.68
CA VAL A 46 13.00 4.81 -6.19
C VAL A 46 12.56 3.81 -5.12
N GLY A 47 13.10 3.89 -3.89
CA GLY A 47 12.65 3.05 -2.77
C GLY A 47 11.15 3.14 -2.47
N HIS A 48 10.49 4.28 -2.71
CA HIS A 48 9.05 4.44 -2.49
C HIS A 48 8.21 3.91 -3.67
N LEU A 49 8.83 3.61 -4.81
CA LEU A 49 8.12 3.24 -6.02
C LEU A 49 7.40 1.90 -5.89
N VAL A 50 7.90 0.98 -5.06
CA VAL A 50 7.28 -0.33 -4.82
C VAL A 50 5.91 -0.15 -4.16
N SER A 51 5.86 0.56 -3.03
CA SER A 51 4.62 0.79 -2.28
C SER A 51 3.62 1.64 -3.07
N ILE A 52 4.10 2.65 -3.80
CA ILE A 52 3.25 3.46 -4.70
C ILE A 52 2.67 2.61 -5.83
N ASN A 53 3.44 1.68 -6.40
CA ASN A 53 2.92 0.76 -7.43
C ASN A 53 1.87 -0.20 -6.87
N VAL A 54 2.04 -0.70 -5.64
CA VAL A 54 1.01 -1.52 -4.98
C VAL A 54 -0.28 -0.72 -4.82
N ALA A 55 -0.20 0.52 -4.34
CA ALA A 55 -1.36 1.41 -4.21
C ALA A 55 -2.03 1.66 -5.58
N ARG A 56 -1.24 1.89 -6.63
CA ARG A 56 -1.75 2.03 -8.01
C ARG A 56 -2.45 0.76 -8.51
N ILE A 57 -1.91 -0.43 -8.23
CA ILE A 57 -2.54 -1.71 -8.63
C ILE A 57 -3.88 -1.85 -7.90
N LEU A 58 -3.91 -1.69 -6.58
CA LEU A 58 -5.16 -1.70 -5.81
C LEU A 58 -6.19 -0.69 -6.36
N GLN A 59 -5.75 0.52 -6.71
CA GLN A 59 -6.62 1.52 -7.33
C GLN A 59 -7.16 1.08 -8.70
N LYS A 60 -6.36 0.42 -9.54
CA LYS A 60 -6.82 -0.13 -10.83
C LYS A 60 -7.88 -1.20 -10.67
N TYR A 61 -7.86 -1.94 -9.57
CA TYR A 61 -8.90 -2.91 -9.20
C TYR A 61 -10.15 -2.24 -8.57
N GLY A 62 -10.18 -0.91 -8.49
CA GLY A 62 -11.32 -0.13 -8.02
C GLY A 62 -11.31 0.18 -6.52
N HIS A 63 -10.26 -0.20 -5.79
CA HIS A 63 -10.11 0.17 -4.38
C HIS A 63 -9.72 1.64 -4.25
N LYS A 64 -10.08 2.28 -3.13
CA LYS A 64 -9.87 3.71 -2.94
C LYS A 64 -8.60 3.96 -2.11
N PRO A 65 -7.51 4.51 -2.71
CA PRO A 65 -6.30 4.86 -1.96
C PRO A 65 -6.49 6.15 -1.15
N LEU A 66 -5.91 6.17 0.04
CA LEU A 66 -5.62 7.37 0.82
C LEU A 66 -4.09 7.46 0.99
N ILE A 67 -3.45 8.32 0.19
CA ILE A 67 -2.01 8.57 0.32
C ILE A 67 -1.81 9.58 1.44
N LEU A 68 -1.33 9.11 2.60
CA LEU A 68 -1.17 9.91 3.81
C LEU A 68 0.25 10.45 3.88
N VAL A 69 0.39 11.78 3.84
CA VAL A 69 1.68 12.45 4.06
C VAL A 69 1.85 12.70 5.56
N GLY A 70 2.88 12.08 6.14
CA GLY A 70 3.13 12.10 7.57
C GLY A 70 3.80 13.38 8.07
N GLY A 71 3.10 14.52 8.02
CA GLY A 71 3.66 15.80 8.48
C GLY A 71 4.02 15.81 9.98
N ALA A 72 3.26 15.08 10.80
CA ALA A 72 3.54 14.93 12.23
C ALA A 72 4.59 13.83 12.50
N THR A 73 4.42 12.65 11.90
CA THR A 73 5.33 11.50 12.06
C THR A 73 6.74 11.80 11.54
N GLY A 74 6.85 12.49 10.41
CA GLY A 74 8.13 12.96 9.88
C GLY A 74 8.85 13.96 10.81
N GLY A 75 8.12 14.66 11.69
CA GLY A 75 8.69 15.55 12.71
C GLY A 75 9.26 14.80 13.93
N ILE A 76 8.81 13.57 14.18
CA ILE A 76 9.33 12.70 15.25
C ILE A 76 10.44 11.80 14.71
N GLY A 77 10.24 11.24 13.52
CA GLY A 77 11.08 10.22 12.91
C GLY A 77 10.67 8.81 13.33
N ASP A 78 10.69 7.89 12.36
CA ASP A 78 10.46 6.47 12.60
C ASP A 78 11.79 5.76 12.92
N PRO A 79 11.95 5.12 14.10
CA PRO A 79 13.15 4.36 14.44
C PRO A 79 13.22 3.01 13.71
N SER A 80 12.17 2.63 12.98
CA SER A 80 12.09 1.36 12.28
C SER A 80 13.21 1.22 11.26
N ARG A 81 14.10 0.29 11.55
CA ARG A 81 15.12 -0.26 10.66
C ARG A 81 15.15 -1.77 10.83
#